data_AF-A0A920IS95-F1
#
_entry.id   AF-A0A920IS95-F1
#
_cell.length_a   1.000
_cell.length_b   1.000
_cell.length_c   1.000
_cell.angle_alpha   90.00
_cell.angle_beta   90.00
_cell.angle_gamma   90.00
#
_symmetry.space_group_name_H-M   'P 1'
#
loop_
_entity.id
_entity.type
_entity.pdbx_description
1 polymer ?
#
loop_
_entity_poly.entity_id
_entity_poly.type
_entity_poly.pdbx_seq_one_letter_code
_entity_poly.pdbx_strand_id
1 'polypeptide(L)'
;MALLKIIRPSSVAIDIGGNRGIYSYYISKLCKRIEIFEPNPTCFNILESWASSIEGINVHNLALSSEEGISKLFIPIDIDGVEHDSSGSIQKIHLLIQDLKWLNYRD
;
A
#
# COMPACT_ATOMS: atom_id res chain seq x y z
N MET A 1 -1.84 19.95 1.83
CA MET A 1 -0.51 19.30 1.76
C MET A 1 0.51 19.94 2.72
N ALA A 2 0.29 19.82 4.04
CA ALA A 2 1.29 20.24 5.03
C ALA A 2 2.41 19.20 5.19
N LEU A 3 2.08 17.91 5.04
CA LEU A 3 3.00 16.78 5.18
C LEU A 3 4.19 16.84 4.21
N LEU A 4 4.02 17.37 3.00
CA LEU A 4 5.10 17.43 2.02
C LEU A 4 6.20 18.44 2.40
N LYS A 5 5.93 19.38 3.31
CA LYS A 5 6.86 20.45 3.69
C LYS A 5 8.01 19.96 4.58
N ILE A 6 7.89 18.78 5.19
CA ILE A 6 8.92 18.21 6.08
C ILE A 6 9.88 17.27 5.34
N ILE A 7 9.60 16.93 4.09
CA ILE A 7 10.41 16.00 3.29
C ILE A 7 11.69 16.70 2.83
N ARG A 8 12.83 16.06 3.07
CA ARG A 8 14.15 16.55 2.65
C ARG A 8 14.60 15.78 1.41
N PRO A 9 15.23 16.41 0.39
CA PRO A 9 15.60 15.71 -0.83
C PRO A 9 16.54 14.51 -0.65
N SER A 10 17.36 14.51 0.40
CA SER A 10 18.30 13.44 0.73
C SER A 10 17.75 12.39 1.70
N SER A 11 16.49 12.48 2.13
CA SER A 11 15.90 11.46 2.99
C SER A 11 15.58 10.18 2.23
N VAL A 12 15.30 9.11 2.97
CA VAL A 12 14.56 7.95 2.48
C VAL A 12 13.16 8.04 3.06
N ALA A 13 12.14 7.93 2.22
CA ALA A 13 10.76 7.88 2.67
C ALA A 13 10.28 6.43 2.75
N ILE A 14 9.48 6.14 3.78
CA ILE A 14 8.78 4.86 3.93
C ILE A 14 7.29 5.18 3.93
N ASP A 15 6.56 4.63 2.96
CA ASP A 15 5.12 4.83 2.79
C ASP A 15 4.40 3.51 3.11
N ILE A 16 3.66 3.48 4.22
CA ILE A 16 3.03 2.26 4.75
C ILE A 16 1.53 2.32 4.46
N GLY A 17 1.01 1.37 3.68
CA GLY A 17 -0.35 1.42 3.14
C GLY A 17 -0.43 2.41 1.98
N GLY A 18 0.50 2.29 1.03
CA GLY A 18 0.64 3.21 -0.11
C GLY A 18 -0.63 3.33 -0.97
N ASN A 19 -1.57 2.38 -0.86
CA ASN A 19 -2.84 2.33 -1.56
C ASN A 19 -2.61 2.55 -3.06
N ARG A 20 -3.37 3.44 -3.71
CA ARG A 20 -3.20 3.76 -5.13
C ARG A 20 -2.09 4.79 -5.40
N GLY A 21 -1.29 5.15 -4.40
CA GLY A 21 -0.04 5.89 -4.57
C GLY A 21 -0.14 7.42 -4.61
N ILE A 22 -1.23 8.02 -4.13
CA ILE A 22 -1.38 9.49 -4.13
C ILE A 22 -0.21 10.15 -3.39
N TYR A 23 0.08 9.70 -2.17
CA TYR A 23 1.20 10.26 -1.40
C TYR A 23 2.54 9.88 -1.99
N SER A 24 2.75 8.61 -2.33
CA SER A 24 4.00 8.14 -2.93
C SER A 24 4.38 8.92 -4.20
N TYR A 25 3.40 9.29 -5.03
CA TYR A 25 3.58 10.14 -6.21
C TYR A 25 4.04 11.57 -5.87
N TYR A 26 3.51 12.17 -4.80
CA TYR A 26 3.98 13.51 -4.39
C TYR A 26 5.33 13.44 -3.68
N ILE A 27 5.59 12.39 -2.91
CA ILE A 27 6.87 12.16 -2.24
C ILE A 27 7.96 11.94 -3.29
N SER A 28 7.71 11.21 -4.38
CA SER A 28 8.70 10.92 -5.43
C SER A 28 9.21 12.16 -6.17
N LYS A 29 8.42 13.24 -6.17
CA LYS A 29 8.84 14.54 -6.70
C LYS A 29 9.81 15.30 -5.79
N LEU A 30 9.86 14.93 -4.51
CA LEU A 30 10.65 15.62 -3.49
C LEU A 30 11.82 14.77 -2.99
N CYS A 31 11.67 13.45 -3.00
CA CYS A 31 12.57 12.47 -2.42
C CYS A 31 12.86 11.38 -3.47
N LYS A 32 14.15 11.10 -3.73
CA LYS A 32 14.57 10.13 -4.75
C LYS A 32 14.57 8.67 -4.27
N ARG A 33 14.35 8.42 -2.98
CA ARG A 33 14.32 7.07 -2.41
C ARG A 33 13.05 6.86 -1.60
N ILE A 34 12.25 5.87 -2.01
CA ILE A 34 10.98 5.53 -1.37
C ILE A 34 10.82 4.02 -1.33
N GLU A 35 10.49 3.51 -0.14
CA GLU A 35 10.03 2.14 0.08
C GLU A 35 8.51 2.19 0.34
N ILE A 36 7.72 1.60 -0.55
CA ILE A 36 6.25 1.60 -0.48
C ILE A 36 5.77 0.21 -0.10
N PHE A 37 4.97 0.10 0.96
CA PHE A 37 4.37 -1.15 1.40
C PHE A 37 2.86 -1.12 1.16
N GLU A 38 2.33 -2.06 0.39
CA GLU A 38 0.91 -2.16 0.11
C GLU A 38 0.45 -3.62 0.02
N PRO A 39 -0.33 -4.13 1.00
CA PRO A 39 -0.77 -5.51 1.03
C PRO A 39 -1.92 -5.85 0.06
N ASN A 40 -2.67 -4.85 -0.44
CA ASN A 40 -3.72 -5.10 -1.42
C ASN A 40 -3.08 -5.31 -2.82
N PRO A 41 -3.21 -6.50 -3.44
CA PRO A 41 -2.57 -6.81 -4.72
C PRO A 41 -3.05 -5.91 -5.87
N THR A 42 -4.31 -5.47 -5.85
CA THR A 42 -4.83 -4.53 -6.87
C THR A 42 -4.13 -3.18 -6.76
N CYS A 43 -4.02 -2.64 -5.54
CA CYS A 43 -3.31 -1.40 -5.29
C CYS A 43 -1.80 -1.53 -5.57
N PHE A 44 -1.19 -2.62 -5.14
CA PHE A 44 0.21 -2.95 -5.43
C PHE A 44 0.50 -2.93 -6.93
N ASN A 45 -0.32 -3.58 -7.75
CA ASN A 45 -0.11 -3.61 -9.21
C ASN A 45 -0.18 -2.21 -9.83
N ILE A 46 -1.05 -1.34 -9.32
CA ILE A 46 -1.10 0.07 -9.74
C ILE A 46 0.23 0.76 -9.37
N LEU A 47 0.69 0.62 -8.13
CA LEU A 47 1.96 1.20 -7.67
C LEU A 47 3.16 0.72 -8.50
N GLU A 48 3.28 -0.60 -8.66
CA GLU A 48 4.37 -1.25 -9.40
C GLU A 48 4.43 -0.79 -10.85
N SER A 49 3.27 -0.58 -11.49
CA SER A 49 3.19 -0.19 -12.90
C SER A 49 3.89 1.12 -13.22
N TRP A 50 3.93 2.09 -12.29
CA TRP A 50 4.63 3.35 -12.49
C TRP A 50 6.00 3.37 -11.78
N ALA A 51 6.12 2.73 -10.62
CA ALA A 51 7.36 2.69 -9.84
C ALA A 51 8.48 1.94 -10.56
N SER A 52 8.16 0.87 -11.29
CA SER A 52 9.14 0.01 -11.99
C SER A 52 10.01 0.74 -13.02
N SER A 53 9.59 1.92 -13.48
CA SER A 53 10.34 2.77 -14.40
C SER A 53 11.20 3.84 -13.71
N ILE A 54 11.17 3.94 -12.38
CA ILE A 54 11.79 5.02 -11.61
C ILE A 54 12.81 4.45 -10.62
N GLU A 55 14.07 4.78 -10.83
CA GLU A 55 15.14 4.38 -9.92
C GLU A 55 14.91 4.93 -8.50
N GLY A 56 15.09 4.06 -7.51
CA GLY A 56 14.97 4.42 -6.09
C GLY A 56 13.55 4.35 -5.54
N ILE A 57 12.57 3.89 -6.33
CA ILE A 57 11.22 3.62 -5.83
C ILE A 57 10.98 2.12 -5.87
N ASN A 58 10.81 1.52 -4.69
CA ASN A 58 10.53 0.10 -4.55
C ASN A 58 9.14 -0.09 -3.96
N VAL A 59 8.38 -1.06 -4.48
CA VAL A 59 7.07 -1.43 -3.96
C VAL A 59 7.12 -2.86 -3.43
N HIS A 60 6.55 -3.06 -2.25
CA HIS A 60 6.51 -4.34 -1.56
C HIS A 60 5.06 -4.76 -1.37
N ASN A 61 4.69 -5.92 -1.93
CA ASN A 61 3.37 -6.53 -1.75
C ASN A 61 3.27 -7.23 -0.39
N LEU A 62 3.28 -6.46 0.70
CA LEU A 62 3.17 -6.95 2.07
C LEU A 62 2.71 -5.85 3.04
N ALA A 63 2.13 -6.27 4.16
CA ALA A 63 1.82 -5.41 5.31
C ALA A 63 3.00 -5.41 6.31
N LEU A 64 3.13 -4.35 7.10
CA LEU A 64 4.10 -4.26 8.17
C LEU A 64 3.48 -4.56 9.54
N SER A 65 4.23 -5.28 10.37
CA SER A 65 3.85 -5.71 11.71
C SER A 65 5.12 -5.83 12.57
N SER A 66 4.97 -5.84 13.90
CA SER A 66 6.07 -6.15 14.83
C SER A 66 6.45 -7.64 14.81
N GLU A 67 5.62 -8.48 14.20
CA GLU A 67 5.79 -9.92 14.10
C GLU A 67 5.56 -10.39 12.66
N GLU A 68 6.30 -11.42 12.26
CA GLU A 68 6.11 -12.08 10.96
C GLU A 68 4.85 -12.94 10.97
N GLY A 69 4.12 -12.95 9.87
CA GLY A 69 2.95 -13.80 9.73
C GLY A 69 2.10 -13.48 8.51
N ILE A 70 1.01 -14.22 8.37
CA ILE A 70 0.03 -14.03 7.31
C ILE A 70 -1.30 -13.70 7.97
N SER A 71 -1.99 -12.70 7.44
CA SER A 71 -3.34 -12.36 7.85
C SER A 71 -4.22 -12.13 6.64
N LYS A 72 -5.54 -12.11 6.86
CA LYS A 72 -6.51 -11.74 5.83
C LYS A 72 -6.69 -10.23 5.85
N LEU A 73 -6.65 -9.63 4.67
CA LEU A 73 -7.13 -8.27 4.46
C LEU A 73 -8.60 -8.33 4.09
N PHE A 74 -9.43 -7.70 4.90
CA PHE A 74 -10.86 -7.54 4.69
C PHE A 74 -11.11 -6.18 4.04
N ILE A 75 -11.65 -6.18 2.82
CA ILE A 75 -12.01 -4.95 2.11
C ILE A 75 -13.53 -4.80 2.13
N PRO A 76 -14.07 -3.69 2.67
CA PRO A 76 -15.49 -3.44 2.65
C PRO A 76 -16.01 -3.28 1.23
N ILE A 77 -17.19 -3.82 0.99
CA ILE A 77 -17.94 -3.66 -0.24
C ILE A 77 -19.24 -2.94 0.09
N ASP A 78 -19.61 -1.93 -0.70
CA ASP A 78 -20.93 -1.31 -0.56
C ASP A 78 -22.04 -2.13 -1.26
N ILE A 79 -23.27 -1.61 -1.19
CA ILE A 79 -24.46 -2.25 -1.75
C ILE A 79 -24.40 -2.41 -3.28
N ASP A 80 -23.58 -1.61 -3.95
CA ASP A 80 -23.42 -1.61 -5.41
C ASP A 80 -22.26 -2.51 -5.85
N GLY A 81 -21.59 -3.19 -4.91
CA GLY A 81 -20.47 -4.07 -5.20
C GLY A 81 -19.13 -3.36 -5.33
N VAL A 82 -19.01 -2.09 -4.92
CA VAL A 82 -17.77 -1.33 -5.03
C VAL A 82 -16.87 -1.59 -3.83
N GLU A 83 -15.62 -1.96 -4.09
CA GLU A 83 -14.58 -2.15 -3.08
C GLU A 83 -14.09 -0.79 -2.51
N HIS A 84 -13.93 -0.73 -1.19
CA HIS A 84 -13.43 0.44 -0.47
C HIS A 84 -12.02 0.17 0.09
N ASP A 85 -11.01 0.18 -0.79
CA ASP A 85 -9.61 -0.14 -0.45
C ASP A 85 -9.08 0.65 0.76
N SER A 86 -9.43 1.94 0.85
CA SER A 86 -9.01 2.83 1.94
C SER A 86 -9.59 2.46 3.31
N SER A 87 -10.57 1.56 3.34
CA SER A 87 -11.22 1.05 4.54
C SER A 87 -10.84 -0.40 4.85
N GLY A 88 -9.81 -0.93 4.18
CA GLY A 88 -9.29 -2.27 4.41
C GLY A 88 -8.79 -2.47 5.84
N SER A 89 -9.07 -3.64 6.41
CA SER A 89 -8.68 -3.96 7.79
C SER A 89 -8.26 -5.41 7.96
N ILE A 90 -7.39 -5.67 8.92
CA ILE A 90 -7.08 -7.04 9.39
C ILE A 90 -8.21 -7.58 10.28
N GLN A 91 -8.95 -6.69 10.96
CA GLN A 91 -10.12 -7.12 11.74
C GLN A 91 -11.35 -7.18 10.84
N LYS A 92 -12.08 -8.28 10.94
CA LYS A 92 -13.38 -8.41 10.28
C LYS A 92 -14.39 -7.46 10.96
N ILE A 93 -14.79 -6.43 10.24
CA ILE A 93 -15.87 -5.51 10.63
C ILE A 93 -17.23 -6.04 10.13
N HIS A 94 -18.34 -5.65 10.75
CA HIS A 94 -19.67 -6.21 10.47
C HIS A 94 -20.33 -5.64 9.18
N LEU A 95 -19.53 -5.43 8.13
CA LEU A 95 -19.96 -4.95 6.82
C LEU A 95 -19.90 -6.10 5.79
N LEU A 96 -20.50 -5.90 4.61
CA LEU A 96 -20.23 -6.76 3.46
C LEU A 96 -18.75 -6.63 3.10
N ILE A 97 -18.04 -7.74 2.95
CA ILE A 97 -16.58 -7.77 2.85
C ILE A 97 -16.13 -8.81 1.83
N GLN A 98 -15.09 -8.48 1.06
CA GLN A 98 -14.29 -9.43 0.29
C GLN A 98 -13.09 -9.90 1.11
N ASP A 99 -12.84 -11.21 1.14
CA ASP A 99 -11.62 -11.80 1.68
C ASP A 99 -10.55 -11.85 0.59
N LEU A 100 -9.49 -11.04 0.70
CA LEU A 100 -8.27 -11.24 -0.10
C LEU A 100 -7.28 -12.10 0.69
N LYS A 101 -6.95 -13.29 0.16
CA LYS A 101 -5.87 -14.15 0.66
C LYS A 101 -4.69 -14.00 -0.29
N TRP A 102 -3.48 -13.63 0.15
CA TRP A 102 -2.18 -14.12 -0.38
C TRP A 102 -0.98 -13.67 0.49
N LEU A 103 -0.19 -14.64 0.97
CA LEU A 103 1.27 -14.60 1.18
C LEU A 103 1.73 -16.06 1.37
N ASN A 104 1.81 -16.84 0.28
CA ASN A 104 2.65 -18.05 0.25
C ASN A 104 3.88 -17.70 -0.56
N TYR A 105 5.02 -17.55 0.11
CA TYR A 105 6.33 -17.65 -0.51
C TYR A 105 6.82 -19.08 -0.30
N ARG A 106 7.34 -19.69 -1.38
CA ARG A 106 8.02 -20.99 -1.53
C ARG A 106 7.17 -22.12 -2.13
N ASP A 107 7.27 -22.27 -3.44
CA ASP A 107 7.83 -23.48 -4.05
C ASP A 107 9.27 -23.16 -4.50
#